data_AF-A0A1C5VVG6-F1
#
_entry.id   AF-A0A1C5VVG6-F1
#
_cell.length_a   1.000
_cell.length_b   1.000
_cell.length_c   1.000
_cell.angle_alpha   90.00
_cell.angle_beta   90.00
_cell.angle_gamma   90.00
#
_symmetry.space_group_name_H-M   'P 1'
#
loop_
_entity.id
_entity.type
_entity.pdbx_description
1 polymer ?
#
loop_
_entity_poly.entity_id
_entity_poly.type
_entity_poly.pdbx_seq_one_letter_code
_entity_poly.pdbx_strand_id
1 'polypeptide(L)'
;MKKYAAKSRNVGLLLLFMAVLLVFGGTRMVSADTTTYKVTYANAKGRSTGNYRKWSKTVNAGEQVQLPKISRKGYEAKWVTTINGKKYKYSPGQKVTINRNTKFCLNLYKIYTVRYYTANGKKEYKKLRQTVSSGKRVKLPAGSSNATYQFMGWSTKVGGNVAYKSGKYIRVKNNIKLYAVQKKVSGIVLCRNNGKIWKTVSASGTAKFPEVAMTNGDMCLGWSRTKGKSTLSASDFKAGDKIPSGNRSYYMVVYKGSMDHAPSSVTTASSYDRIYFVGDSRMVDTKLALGGLVPSNVQFVAKGQQGLSWFKSTGYKELLRAVSKQSRTARKAVVVNLGVNDLGNADAYVTYMQTIAKNLKRYNCKMYYLSVNPVNTAMIKKAGAGNRTQAQVDAFNTKIYRSLCSGRNRSFRYINTCTNLLKKGWISNRHNAGIYDGLHYSNATYLKIFDYCMKTLNRG
;
A
#
# COMPACT_ATOMS: atom_id res chain seq x y z
N MET A 1 -20.76 42.94 -42.62
CA MET A 1 -20.92 42.84 -44.08
C MET A 1 -21.99 41.82 -44.42
N LYS A 2 -23.20 42.34 -44.68
CA LYS A 2 -24.31 41.88 -45.54
C LYS A 2 -24.71 40.37 -45.50
N LYS A 3 -25.83 39.96 -44.87
CA LYS A 3 -27.27 40.09 -45.28
C LYS A 3 -27.59 39.23 -46.53
N TYR A 4 -28.62 38.41 -46.72
CA TYR A 4 -29.99 38.18 -46.18
C TYR A 4 -30.39 36.71 -46.50
N ALA A 5 -31.22 36.00 -45.71
CA ALA A 5 -32.66 35.70 -45.93
C ALA A 5 -33.09 35.47 -47.40
N ALA A 6 -33.96 34.54 -47.81
CA ALA A 6 -35.20 34.10 -47.20
C ALA A 6 -35.77 32.82 -47.89
N LYS A 7 -36.96 32.43 -47.39
CA LYS A 7 -37.76 31.22 -47.56
C LYS A 7 -38.90 31.46 -48.57
N SER A 8 -39.31 30.45 -49.37
CA SER A 8 -40.71 30.14 -49.80
C SER A 8 -40.67 29.10 -50.94
N ARG A 9 -41.31 27.93 -50.80
CA ARG A 9 -42.74 27.55 -50.98
C ARG A 9 -43.19 27.48 -52.45
N ASN A 10 -43.28 26.23 -52.93
CA ASN A 10 -44.48 25.55 -53.42
C ASN A 10 -45.17 25.94 -54.75
N VAL A 11 -45.41 24.89 -55.56
CA VAL A 11 -46.45 24.69 -56.61
C VAL A 11 -46.24 25.55 -57.87
N GLY A 12 -46.29 25.08 -59.11
CA GLY A 12 -46.74 23.84 -59.73
C GLY A 12 -47.33 24.23 -61.09
N LEU A 13 -47.01 23.49 -62.15
CA LEU A 13 -47.82 23.26 -63.36
C LEU A 13 -47.01 22.29 -64.23
N LEU A 14 -47.30 20.99 -64.21
CA LEU A 14 -48.33 20.30 -65.01
C LEU A 14 -48.20 20.55 -66.52
N LEU A 15 -47.76 19.47 -67.18
CA LEU A 15 -48.38 18.83 -68.36
C LEU A 15 -48.48 19.63 -69.66
N LEU A 16 -47.91 19.03 -70.71
CA LEU A 16 -48.44 18.80 -72.07
C LEU A 16 -47.19 18.66 -72.99
N PHE A 17 -46.88 17.60 -73.72
CA PHE A 17 -47.60 16.49 -74.35
C PHE A 17 -46.60 15.29 -74.35
N MET A 18 -47.01 14.08 -73.94
CA MET A 18 -47.35 12.94 -74.83
C MET A 18 -46.25 12.54 -75.82
N ALA A 19 -46.00 11.27 -76.11
CA ALA A 19 -46.50 10.02 -75.59
C ALA A 19 -45.66 8.90 -76.22
N VAL A 20 -45.24 7.96 -75.37
CA VAL A 20 -45.33 6.51 -75.58
C VAL A 20 -45.05 5.97 -77.00
N LEU A 21 -43.83 5.47 -77.18
CA LEU A 21 -43.53 4.10 -77.62
C LEU A 21 -42.01 3.90 -77.45
N LEU A 22 -41.54 3.56 -76.24
CA LEU A 22 -41.28 2.20 -75.78
C LEU A 22 -40.32 1.39 -76.68
N VAL A 23 -39.23 1.01 -76.01
CA VAL A 23 -38.40 -0.19 -76.17
C VAL A 23 -37.23 -0.16 -77.18
N PHE A 24 -36.05 -0.44 -76.61
CA PHE A 24 -34.77 -0.80 -77.22
C PHE A 24 -33.88 0.33 -77.75
N GLY A 25 -32.96 0.81 -76.90
CA GLY A 25 -31.93 1.77 -77.35
C GLY A 25 -30.86 2.20 -76.34
N GLY A 26 -30.49 1.33 -75.39
CA GLY A 26 -29.19 1.33 -74.71
C GLY A 26 -28.63 2.63 -74.10
N THR A 27 -29.05 2.97 -72.88
CA THR A 27 -28.07 3.49 -71.92
C THR A 27 -27.18 2.33 -71.51
N ARG A 28 -25.92 2.33 -71.97
CA ARG A 28 -24.88 1.46 -71.41
C ARG A 28 -24.82 1.71 -69.90
N MET A 29 -25.44 0.84 -69.11
CA MET A 29 -24.98 0.61 -67.75
C MET A 29 -23.56 0.06 -67.90
N VAL A 30 -22.58 0.90 -67.60
CA VAL A 30 -21.22 0.43 -67.35
C VAL A 30 -21.34 -0.46 -66.12
N SER A 31 -21.44 -1.78 -66.34
CA SER A 31 -21.23 -2.75 -65.28
C SER A 31 -19.84 -2.46 -64.73
N ALA A 32 -19.77 -1.92 -63.51
CA ALA A 32 -18.52 -1.90 -62.78
C ALA A 32 -18.12 -3.36 -62.62
N ASP A 33 -17.12 -3.80 -63.39
CA ASP A 33 -16.51 -5.11 -63.23
C ASP A 33 -16.06 -5.21 -61.78
N THR A 34 -16.87 -5.89 -60.97
CA THR A 34 -16.60 -6.04 -59.55
C THR A 34 -15.42 -6.99 -59.48
N THR A 35 -14.24 -6.44 -59.21
CA THR A 35 -13.04 -7.27 -59.10
C THR A 35 -13.25 -8.28 -58.00
N THR A 36 -13.25 -9.57 -58.36
CA THR A 36 -13.42 -10.66 -57.41
C THR A 36 -12.11 -11.37 -57.15
N TYR A 37 -11.98 -11.93 -55.94
CA TYR A 37 -10.80 -12.67 -55.52
C TYR A 37 -11.17 -14.04 -54.95
N LYS A 38 -10.38 -15.03 -55.34
CA LYS A 38 -10.49 -16.41 -54.86
C LYS A 38 -9.80 -16.54 -53.51
N VAL A 39 -10.55 -16.99 -52.51
CA VAL A 39 -10.04 -17.38 -51.20
C VAL A 39 -10.01 -18.89 -51.14
N THR A 40 -8.82 -19.46 -50.98
CA THR A 40 -8.64 -20.91 -50.91
C THR A 40 -8.05 -21.33 -49.59
N TYR A 41 -8.43 -22.52 -49.14
CA TYR A 41 -7.91 -23.13 -47.93
C TYR A 41 -7.14 -24.40 -48.26
N ALA A 42 -6.10 -24.68 -47.50
CA ALA A 42 -5.29 -25.88 -47.67
C ALA A 42 -4.71 -26.35 -46.33
N ASN A 43 -4.19 -27.58 -46.31
CA ASN A 43 -3.37 -28.04 -45.20
C ASN A 43 -1.95 -27.41 -45.24
N ALA A 44 -1.12 -27.68 -44.24
CA ALA A 44 0.25 -27.16 -44.16
C ALA A 44 1.16 -27.53 -45.35
N LYS A 45 0.83 -28.59 -46.10
CA LYS A 45 1.54 -29.02 -47.32
C LYS A 45 0.98 -28.35 -48.59
N GLY A 46 0.05 -27.41 -48.47
CA GLY A 46 -0.57 -26.70 -49.60
C GLY A 46 -1.63 -27.50 -50.34
N ARG A 47 -2.04 -28.69 -49.87
CA ARG A 47 -3.07 -29.52 -50.51
C ARG A 47 -4.47 -29.07 -50.07
N SER A 48 -5.36 -28.85 -51.04
CA SER A 48 -6.74 -28.42 -50.84
C SER A 48 -7.70 -29.57 -51.16
N THR A 49 -8.04 -30.39 -50.16
CA THR A 49 -8.94 -31.54 -50.30
C THR A 49 -10.04 -31.53 -49.23
N GLY A 50 -11.14 -32.24 -49.47
CA GLY A 50 -12.26 -32.35 -48.52
C GLY A 50 -12.79 -30.99 -48.04
N ASN A 51 -12.85 -30.79 -46.72
CA ASN A 51 -13.36 -29.55 -46.11
C ASN A 51 -12.61 -28.29 -46.56
N TYR A 52 -11.30 -28.38 -46.84
CA TYR A 52 -10.54 -27.22 -47.32
C TYR A 52 -11.03 -26.72 -48.68
N ARG A 53 -11.41 -27.64 -49.58
CA ARG A 53 -12.02 -27.31 -50.87
C ARG A 53 -13.41 -26.71 -50.66
N LYS A 54 -14.22 -27.33 -49.78
CA LYS A 54 -15.59 -26.85 -49.46
C LYS A 54 -15.64 -25.44 -48.88
N TRP A 55 -14.62 -25.02 -48.13
CA TRP A 55 -14.56 -23.67 -47.57
C TRP A 55 -14.11 -22.60 -48.58
N SER A 56 -13.54 -23.00 -49.71
CA SER A 56 -13.02 -22.04 -50.69
C SER A 56 -14.15 -21.31 -51.40
N LYS A 57 -14.02 -20.00 -51.57
CA LYS A 57 -15.05 -19.15 -52.19
C LYS A 57 -14.44 -17.99 -52.97
N THR A 58 -15.23 -17.38 -53.84
CA THR A 58 -14.92 -16.13 -54.51
C THR A 58 -15.66 -15.00 -53.80
N VAL A 59 -14.98 -13.88 -53.56
CA VAL A 59 -15.51 -12.72 -52.83
C VAL A 59 -15.16 -11.43 -53.54
N ASN A 60 -15.91 -10.37 -53.29
CA ASN A 60 -15.60 -9.05 -53.83
C ASN A 60 -14.33 -8.47 -53.19
N ALA A 61 -13.58 -7.66 -53.95
CA ALA A 61 -12.46 -6.90 -53.42
C ALA A 61 -12.89 -6.07 -52.20
N GLY A 62 -12.12 -6.12 -51.12
CA GLY A 62 -12.43 -5.42 -49.86
C GLY A 62 -13.37 -6.20 -48.91
N GLU A 63 -13.97 -7.32 -49.34
CA GLU A 63 -14.85 -8.11 -48.48
C GLU A 63 -14.06 -8.74 -47.32
N GLN A 64 -14.68 -8.77 -46.13
CA GLN A 64 -14.14 -9.49 -44.98
C GLN A 64 -14.59 -10.94 -44.96
N VAL A 65 -13.63 -11.86 -45.03
CA VAL A 65 -13.88 -13.30 -44.90
C VAL A 65 -13.55 -13.78 -43.50
N GLN A 66 -14.51 -14.43 -42.84
CA GLN A 66 -14.26 -15.14 -41.60
C GLN A 66 -13.55 -16.47 -41.89
N LEU A 67 -12.34 -16.64 -41.37
CA LEU A 67 -11.57 -17.86 -41.53
C LEU A 67 -12.22 -19.04 -40.78
N PRO A 68 -12.17 -20.28 -41.30
CA PRO A 68 -12.79 -21.42 -40.63
C PRO A 68 -12.28 -21.59 -39.19
N LYS A 69 -13.21 -21.89 -38.28
CA LYS A 69 -12.93 -22.18 -36.87
C LYS A 69 -12.43 -23.63 -36.77
N ILE A 70 -11.19 -23.80 -36.34
CA ILE A 70 -10.54 -25.11 -36.18
C ILE A 70 -9.85 -25.15 -34.84
N SER A 71 -10.06 -26.23 -34.09
CA SER A 71 -9.35 -26.52 -32.85
C SER A 71 -8.80 -27.94 -32.90
N ARG A 72 -7.62 -28.15 -32.29
CA ARG A 72 -7.04 -29.49 -32.12
C ARG A 72 -6.37 -29.57 -30.76
N LYS A 73 -6.75 -30.56 -29.95
CA LYS A 73 -6.19 -30.76 -28.61
C LYS A 73 -4.65 -30.85 -28.69
N GLY A 74 -3.97 -30.03 -27.89
CA GLY A 74 -2.51 -29.98 -27.83
C GLY A 74 -1.84 -29.15 -28.94
N TYR A 75 -2.59 -28.41 -29.76
CA TYR A 75 -2.04 -27.57 -30.83
C TYR A 75 -2.70 -26.18 -30.85
N GLU A 76 -1.89 -25.15 -31.12
CA GLU A 76 -2.37 -23.84 -31.57
C GLU A 76 -2.52 -23.89 -33.10
N ALA A 77 -3.75 -23.77 -33.58
CA ALA A 77 -4.03 -23.66 -35.00
C ALA A 77 -3.83 -22.21 -35.47
N LYS A 78 -3.21 -22.01 -36.63
CA LYS A 78 -3.16 -20.73 -37.34
C LYS A 78 -3.35 -20.94 -38.82
N TRP A 79 -4.13 -20.06 -39.42
CA TRP A 79 -4.17 -19.90 -40.87
C TRP A 79 -3.00 -19.04 -41.30
N VAL A 80 -2.18 -19.54 -42.21
CA VAL A 80 -0.98 -18.87 -42.68
C VAL A 80 -1.13 -18.59 -44.16
N THR A 81 -0.90 -17.34 -44.56
CA THR A 81 -0.79 -16.97 -45.97
C THR A 81 0.55 -16.29 -46.21
N THR A 82 1.01 -16.30 -47.45
CA THR A 82 2.23 -15.62 -47.86
C THR A 82 1.85 -14.57 -48.87
N ILE A 83 2.16 -13.31 -48.58
CA ILE A 83 1.93 -12.17 -49.47
C ILE A 83 3.29 -11.51 -49.69
N ASN A 84 3.71 -11.37 -50.95
CA ASN A 84 4.99 -10.76 -51.33
C ASN A 84 6.18 -11.35 -50.54
N GLY A 85 6.25 -12.68 -50.44
CA GLY A 85 7.30 -13.39 -49.68
C GLY A 85 7.16 -13.37 -48.15
N LYS A 86 6.28 -12.52 -47.58
CA LYS A 86 6.07 -12.41 -46.13
C LYS A 86 4.92 -13.29 -45.64
N LYS A 87 5.16 -14.06 -44.57
CA LYS A 87 4.15 -14.93 -43.94
C LYS A 87 3.32 -14.14 -42.94
N TYR A 88 2.00 -14.21 -43.09
CA TYR A 88 1.00 -13.65 -42.17
C TYR A 88 0.25 -14.79 -41.48
N LYS A 89 0.01 -14.64 -40.17
CA LYS A 89 -0.64 -15.67 -39.34
C LYS A 89 -1.93 -15.13 -38.73
N TYR A 90 -3.01 -15.85 -38.92
CA TYR A 90 -4.35 -15.49 -38.46
C TYR A 90 -4.90 -16.57 -37.55
N SER A 91 -5.65 -16.15 -36.53
CA SER A 91 -6.35 -17.10 -35.65
C SER A 91 -7.54 -17.72 -36.38
N PRO A 92 -7.91 -18.98 -36.09
CA PRO A 92 -9.16 -19.56 -36.57
C PRO A 92 -10.36 -18.69 -36.16
N GLY A 93 -11.31 -18.47 -37.06
CA GLY A 93 -12.46 -17.58 -36.82
C GLY A 93 -12.20 -16.09 -36.99
N GLN A 94 -10.96 -15.67 -37.26
CA GLN A 94 -10.61 -14.26 -37.50
C GLN A 94 -11.20 -13.78 -38.84
N LYS A 95 -11.70 -12.53 -38.89
CA LYS A 95 -12.09 -11.88 -40.14
C LYS A 95 -10.87 -11.26 -40.81
N VAL A 96 -10.73 -11.46 -42.12
CA VAL A 96 -9.62 -10.94 -42.93
C VAL A 96 -10.18 -10.28 -44.19
N THR A 97 -9.79 -9.04 -44.45
CA THR A 97 -10.12 -8.31 -45.68
C THR A 97 -9.36 -8.88 -46.87
N ILE A 98 -10.06 -9.15 -47.97
CA ILE A 98 -9.51 -9.79 -49.16
C ILE A 98 -9.38 -8.78 -50.31
N ASN A 99 -8.14 -8.45 -50.65
CA ASN A 99 -7.79 -7.53 -51.75
C ASN A 99 -6.91 -8.20 -52.81
N ARG A 100 -6.87 -9.54 -52.81
CA ARG A 100 -6.16 -10.38 -53.79
C ARG A 100 -6.55 -11.84 -53.62
N ASN A 101 -6.29 -12.64 -54.65
CA ASN A 101 -6.34 -14.10 -54.55
C ASN A 101 -5.44 -14.56 -53.38
N THR A 102 -6.04 -15.22 -52.38
CA THR A 102 -5.37 -15.54 -51.13
C THR A 102 -5.54 -17.01 -50.79
N LYS A 103 -4.42 -17.69 -50.53
CA LYS A 103 -4.40 -19.07 -50.03
C LYS A 103 -4.04 -19.07 -48.55
N PHE A 104 -4.92 -19.62 -47.72
CA PHE A 104 -4.69 -19.85 -46.31
C PHE A 104 -4.36 -21.32 -46.06
N CYS A 105 -3.14 -21.59 -45.59
CA CYS A 105 -2.69 -22.92 -45.19
C CYS A 105 -2.83 -23.08 -43.68
N LEU A 106 -3.48 -24.16 -43.22
CA LEU A 106 -3.61 -24.46 -41.81
C LEU A 106 -2.31 -25.02 -41.25
N ASN A 107 -1.66 -24.27 -40.36
CA ASN A 107 -0.50 -24.72 -39.61
C ASN A 107 -0.89 -25.01 -38.16
N LEU A 108 -0.45 -26.17 -37.67
CA LEU A 108 -0.67 -26.62 -36.31
C LEU A 108 0.64 -26.56 -35.53
N TYR A 109 0.69 -25.71 -34.51
CA TYR A 109 1.86 -25.55 -33.64
C TYR A 109 1.64 -26.33 -32.35
N LYS A 110 2.47 -27.34 -32.09
CA LYS A 110 2.36 -28.15 -30.86
C LYS A 110 2.49 -27.27 -29.62
N ILE A 111 1.59 -27.43 -28.66
CA ILE A 111 1.61 -26.74 -27.38
C ILE A 111 2.43 -27.57 -26.39
N TYR A 112 3.40 -26.92 -25.76
CA TYR A 112 4.24 -27.50 -24.72
C TYR A 112 3.96 -26.87 -23.37
N THR A 113 4.24 -27.63 -22.31
CA THR A 113 4.09 -27.19 -20.92
C THR A 113 5.45 -26.92 -20.30
N VAL A 114 5.57 -25.81 -19.57
CA VAL A 114 6.66 -25.55 -18.64
C VAL A 114 6.11 -25.72 -17.23
N ARG A 115 6.65 -26.71 -16.51
CA ARG A 115 6.25 -27.06 -15.15
C ARG A 115 7.35 -26.68 -14.16
N TYR A 116 6.94 -26.21 -12.99
CA TYR A 116 7.81 -25.70 -11.95
C TYR A 116 7.62 -26.53 -10.68
N TYR A 117 8.72 -26.98 -10.07
CA TYR A 117 8.69 -27.89 -8.93
C TYR A 117 9.49 -27.34 -7.74
N THR A 118 9.19 -27.86 -6.55
CA THR A 118 9.99 -27.66 -5.34
C THR A 118 11.43 -28.11 -5.54
N ALA A 119 12.34 -27.65 -4.68
CA ALA A 119 13.77 -27.96 -4.79
C ALA A 119 14.09 -29.46 -4.75
N ASN A 120 13.30 -30.23 -3.99
CA ASN A 120 13.36 -31.68 -3.92
C ASN A 120 12.56 -32.40 -5.02
N GLY A 121 11.95 -31.68 -5.96
CA GLY A 121 11.14 -32.24 -7.05
C GLY A 121 9.79 -32.84 -6.67
N LYS A 122 9.47 -32.99 -5.37
CA LYS A 122 8.28 -33.73 -4.92
C LYS A 122 6.94 -33.05 -5.26
N LYS A 123 6.88 -31.71 -5.28
CA LYS A 123 5.62 -30.96 -5.47
C LYS A 123 5.72 -29.98 -6.63
N GLU A 124 4.72 -30.01 -7.52
CA GLU A 124 4.57 -29.02 -8.59
C GLU A 124 3.92 -27.74 -8.05
N TYR A 125 4.50 -26.58 -8.38
CA TYR A 125 3.85 -25.29 -8.25
C TYR A 125 2.81 -25.11 -9.37
N LYS A 126 1.66 -25.77 -9.25
CA LYS A 126 0.59 -25.76 -10.27
C LYS A 126 0.19 -24.34 -10.72
N LYS A 127 0.16 -23.36 -9.79
CA LYS A 127 -0.15 -21.94 -10.06
C LYS A 127 0.87 -21.24 -10.96
N LEU A 128 2.09 -21.76 -11.07
CA LEU A 128 3.15 -21.21 -11.90
C LEU A 128 3.21 -21.87 -13.29
N ARG A 129 2.46 -22.96 -13.52
CA ARG A 129 2.49 -23.71 -14.78
C ARG A 129 2.16 -22.80 -15.96
N GLN A 130 2.94 -22.93 -17.03
CA GLN A 130 2.74 -22.19 -18.27
C GLN A 130 2.59 -23.16 -19.44
N THR A 131 1.79 -22.77 -20.44
CA THR A 131 1.70 -23.48 -21.71
C THR A 131 1.99 -22.51 -22.85
N VAL A 132 2.69 -22.98 -23.88
CA VAL A 132 3.07 -22.14 -25.01
C VAL A 132 3.28 -23.00 -26.25
N SER A 133 2.97 -22.44 -27.41
CA SER A 133 3.24 -23.08 -28.70
C SER A 133 4.74 -23.17 -28.99
N SER A 134 5.15 -24.25 -29.65
CA SER A 134 6.54 -24.52 -30.02
C SER A 134 7.22 -23.30 -30.67
N GLY A 135 8.44 -23.00 -30.20
CA GLY A 135 9.28 -21.91 -30.69
C GLY A 135 9.03 -20.54 -30.03
N LYS A 136 7.92 -20.36 -29.30
CA LYS A 136 7.64 -19.13 -28.55
C LYS A 136 8.45 -19.09 -27.24
N ARG A 137 8.48 -17.90 -26.62
CA ARG A 137 9.19 -17.66 -25.35
C ARG A 137 8.22 -17.55 -24.19
N VAL A 138 8.68 -17.94 -23.00
CA VAL A 138 7.94 -17.74 -21.74
C VAL A 138 8.80 -17.01 -20.70
N LYS A 139 8.18 -16.10 -19.94
CA LYS A 139 8.84 -15.39 -18.85
C LYS A 139 8.83 -16.26 -17.59
N LEU A 140 10.01 -16.49 -17.03
CA LEU A 140 10.16 -17.34 -15.85
C LEU A 140 9.64 -16.63 -14.59
N PRO A 141 8.75 -17.26 -13.81
CA PRO A 141 8.24 -16.70 -12.58
C PRO A 141 9.30 -16.72 -11.46
N ALA A 142 9.05 -15.98 -10.39
CA ALA A 142 9.79 -16.13 -9.14
C ALA A 142 9.24 -17.32 -8.34
N GLY A 143 10.13 -18.10 -7.73
CA GLY A 143 9.75 -19.14 -6.76
C GLY A 143 9.55 -18.59 -5.35
N SER A 144 9.24 -19.46 -4.40
CA SER A 144 9.01 -19.09 -3.01
C SER A 144 10.31 -18.98 -2.20
N SER A 145 10.44 -17.88 -1.46
CA SER A 145 11.41 -17.71 -0.38
C SER A 145 10.70 -17.69 0.97
N ASN A 146 11.33 -18.23 2.01
CA ASN A 146 10.86 -18.20 3.39
C ASN A 146 12.04 -17.92 4.33
N ALA A 147 11.76 -17.82 5.63
CA ALA A 147 12.76 -17.53 6.67
C ALA A 147 14.00 -18.45 6.64
N THR A 148 13.89 -19.67 6.13
CA THR A 148 14.98 -20.66 6.09
C THR A 148 15.66 -20.74 4.72
N TYR A 149 14.93 -20.47 3.64
CA TYR A 149 15.39 -20.70 2.27
C TYR A 149 15.06 -19.52 1.35
N GLN A 150 16.08 -19.00 0.67
CA GLN A 150 15.96 -17.98 -0.36
C GLN A 150 15.94 -18.63 -1.75
N PHE A 151 14.94 -18.30 -2.56
CA PHE A 151 14.90 -18.69 -3.97
C PHE A 151 15.99 -17.98 -4.79
N MET A 152 16.81 -18.76 -5.48
CA MET A 152 17.94 -18.27 -6.29
C MET A 152 17.66 -18.32 -7.80
N GLY A 153 16.77 -19.22 -8.23
CA GLY A 153 16.46 -19.43 -9.63
C GLY A 153 15.92 -20.83 -9.89
N TRP A 154 15.92 -21.22 -11.16
CA TRP A 154 15.43 -22.51 -11.64
C TRP A 154 16.58 -23.36 -12.19
N SER A 155 16.55 -24.66 -11.91
CA SER A 155 17.44 -25.67 -12.48
C SER A 155 16.66 -26.64 -13.37
N THR A 156 17.35 -27.29 -14.30
CA THR A 156 16.80 -28.38 -15.13
C THR A 156 16.87 -29.74 -14.44
N LYS A 157 17.57 -29.85 -13.30
CA LYS A 157 17.70 -31.08 -12.51
C LYS A 157 17.40 -30.81 -11.03
N VAL A 158 16.88 -31.81 -10.32
CA VAL A 158 16.70 -31.75 -8.87
C VAL A 158 18.08 -31.58 -8.21
N GLY A 159 18.20 -30.64 -7.26
CA GLY A 159 19.48 -30.33 -6.61
C GLY A 159 20.55 -29.66 -7.49
N GLY A 160 20.23 -29.32 -8.74
CA GLY A 160 21.20 -28.72 -9.66
C GLY A 160 21.45 -27.23 -9.43
N ASN A 161 22.51 -26.72 -10.04
CA ASN A 161 22.84 -25.29 -10.05
C ASN A 161 21.79 -24.45 -10.79
N VAL A 162 21.77 -23.14 -10.51
CA VAL A 162 20.87 -22.19 -11.18
C VAL A 162 21.18 -22.15 -12.67
N ALA A 163 20.26 -22.67 -13.48
CA ALA A 163 20.32 -22.56 -14.94
C ALA A 163 19.61 -21.29 -15.43
N TYR A 164 18.55 -20.87 -14.75
CA TYR A 164 17.74 -19.71 -15.15
C TYR A 164 17.31 -18.82 -13.97
N LYS A 165 17.46 -17.51 -14.13
CA LYS A 165 16.97 -16.52 -13.15
C LYS A 165 15.51 -16.13 -13.43
N SER A 166 14.77 -15.79 -12.37
CA SER A 166 13.41 -15.25 -12.51
C SER A 166 13.39 -13.96 -13.36
N GLY A 167 12.28 -13.73 -14.07
CA GLY A 167 12.11 -12.59 -14.97
C GLY A 167 12.76 -12.74 -16.35
N LYS A 168 13.64 -13.72 -16.56
CA LYS A 168 14.24 -14.04 -17.87
C LYS A 168 13.26 -14.84 -18.75
N TYR A 169 13.52 -14.86 -20.06
CA TYR A 169 12.69 -15.55 -21.05
C TYR A 169 13.41 -16.74 -21.68
N ILE A 170 12.77 -17.90 -21.68
CA ILE A 170 13.27 -19.12 -22.34
C ILE A 170 12.42 -19.47 -23.56
N ARG A 171 13.03 -20.00 -24.63
CA ARG A 171 12.34 -20.50 -25.82
C ARG A 171 11.94 -21.97 -25.60
N VAL A 172 10.68 -22.31 -25.88
CA VAL A 172 10.13 -23.63 -25.58
C VAL A 172 9.95 -24.44 -26.87
N LYS A 173 10.68 -25.55 -27.00
CA LYS A 173 10.60 -26.47 -28.15
C LYS A 173 10.10 -27.87 -27.79
N ASN A 174 9.96 -28.15 -26.49
CA ASN A 174 9.52 -29.39 -25.89
C ASN A 174 8.89 -29.10 -24.51
N ASN A 175 8.33 -30.12 -23.85
CA ASN A 175 7.91 -29.98 -22.45
C ASN A 175 9.13 -29.78 -21.55
N ILE A 176 9.07 -28.81 -20.64
CA ILE A 176 10.18 -28.47 -19.74
C ILE A 176 9.74 -28.67 -18.29
N LYS A 177 10.60 -29.29 -17.50
CA LYS A 177 10.49 -29.33 -16.03
C LYS A 177 11.63 -28.50 -15.43
N LEU A 178 11.28 -27.60 -14.52
CA LEU A 178 12.22 -26.76 -13.80
C LEU A 178 12.05 -26.95 -12.29
N TYR A 179 13.16 -27.01 -11.57
CA TYR A 179 13.21 -27.23 -10.13
C TYR A 179 13.75 -25.98 -9.43
N ALA A 180 13.12 -25.58 -8.34
CA ALA A 180 13.56 -24.40 -7.60
C ALA A 180 14.95 -24.63 -6.99
N VAL A 181 15.87 -23.70 -7.23
CA VAL A 181 17.15 -23.67 -6.51
C VAL A 181 16.99 -22.74 -5.32
N GLN A 182 17.28 -23.26 -4.14
CA GLN A 182 17.15 -22.54 -2.88
C GLN A 182 18.47 -22.53 -2.14
N LYS A 183 18.87 -21.35 -1.65
CA LYS A 183 20.00 -21.21 -0.74
C LYS A 183 19.46 -21.16 0.68
N LYS A 184 20.03 -21.98 1.58
CA LYS A 184 19.75 -21.87 3.01
C LYS A 184 20.20 -20.48 3.47
N VAL A 185 19.32 -19.73 4.09
CA VAL A 185 19.64 -18.40 4.63
C VAL A 185 20.39 -18.61 5.94
N SER A 186 21.65 -18.17 5.98
CA SER A 186 22.44 -18.08 7.21
C SER A 186 22.45 -16.64 7.72
N GLY A 187 22.47 -16.45 9.02
CA GLY A 187 22.44 -15.16 9.69
C GLY A 187 21.07 -14.73 10.23
N ILE A 188 20.93 -13.43 10.46
CA ILE A 188 19.73 -12.81 11.02
C ILE A 188 18.78 -12.45 9.88
N VAL A 189 17.55 -12.97 9.94
CA VAL A 189 16.50 -12.70 8.95
C VAL A 189 15.41 -11.85 9.57
N LEU A 190 15.19 -10.67 9.02
CA LEU A 190 14.08 -9.82 9.38
C LEU A 190 12.92 -10.06 8.41
N CYS A 191 11.78 -10.44 8.95
CA CYS A 191 10.59 -10.82 8.23
C CYS A 191 9.48 -9.79 8.46
N ARG A 192 8.62 -9.64 7.45
CA ARG A 192 7.32 -8.99 7.62
C ARG A 192 6.47 -9.80 8.61
N ASN A 193 5.40 -9.18 9.11
CA ASN A 193 4.48 -9.80 10.06
C ASN A 193 3.90 -11.14 9.57
N ASN A 194 3.66 -11.27 8.26
CA ASN A 194 3.18 -12.50 7.62
C ASN A 194 4.28 -13.56 7.34
N GLY A 195 5.51 -13.33 7.78
CA GLY A 195 6.64 -14.24 7.62
C GLY A 195 7.38 -14.18 6.29
N LYS A 196 6.96 -13.30 5.36
CA LYS A 196 7.75 -13.04 4.14
C LYS A 196 9.05 -12.33 4.54
N ILE A 197 10.19 -12.76 4.01
CA ILE A 197 11.47 -12.08 4.24
C ILE A 197 11.35 -10.62 3.81
N TRP A 198 11.77 -9.72 4.70
CA TRP A 198 11.90 -8.30 4.40
C TRP A 198 13.36 -7.97 4.04
N LYS A 199 14.31 -8.35 4.90
CA LYS A 199 15.75 -8.21 4.64
C LYS A 199 16.57 -9.16 5.52
N THR A 200 17.82 -9.36 5.15
CA THR A 200 18.83 -10.06 5.95
C THR A 200 19.79 -9.05 6.56
N VAL A 201 20.31 -9.35 7.75
CA VAL A 201 21.25 -8.49 8.48
C VAL A 201 22.47 -9.31 8.87
N SER A 202 23.65 -8.68 8.92
CA SER A 202 24.88 -9.33 9.37
C SER A 202 24.72 -9.89 10.78
N ALA A 203 25.29 -11.07 11.01
CA ALA A 203 25.29 -11.75 12.31
C ALA A 203 26.38 -11.24 13.28
N SER A 204 27.07 -10.14 12.95
CA SER A 204 28.21 -9.58 13.71
C SER A 204 27.89 -9.06 15.12
N GLY A 205 26.63 -9.12 15.57
CA GLY A 205 26.22 -8.72 16.93
C GLY A 205 26.15 -7.21 17.21
N THR A 206 26.57 -6.37 16.27
CA THR A 206 26.49 -4.89 16.37
C THR A 206 25.21 -4.30 15.80
N ALA A 207 24.47 -5.08 15.01
CA ALA A 207 23.26 -4.62 14.36
C ALA A 207 22.14 -4.32 15.38
N LYS A 208 21.39 -3.25 15.12
CA LYS A 208 20.19 -2.89 15.88
C LYS A 208 18.92 -3.16 15.09
N PHE A 209 17.85 -3.49 15.78
CA PHE A 209 16.54 -3.63 15.17
C PHE A 209 16.14 -2.31 14.50
N PRO A 210 15.82 -2.32 13.20
CA PRO A 210 15.46 -1.12 12.50
C PRO A 210 14.04 -0.71 12.84
N GLU A 211 13.81 0.59 12.82
CA GLU A 211 12.46 1.14 12.75
C GLU A 211 11.93 1.05 11.31
N VAL A 212 10.61 0.92 11.16
CA VAL A 212 9.99 0.63 9.85
C VAL A 212 8.90 1.65 9.56
N ALA A 213 9.05 2.35 8.43
CA ALA A 213 8.00 3.17 7.85
C ALA A 213 7.10 2.30 6.97
N MET A 214 5.96 1.86 7.50
CA MET A 214 5.01 1.08 6.72
C MET A 214 4.27 1.99 5.72
N THR A 215 4.02 1.48 4.52
CA THR A 215 3.44 2.28 3.42
C THR A 215 1.92 2.25 3.38
N ASN A 216 1.29 1.38 4.17
CA ASN A 216 -0.16 1.11 4.17
C ASN A 216 -0.89 1.70 5.38
N GLY A 217 -0.23 2.58 6.14
CA GLY A 217 -0.79 3.22 7.33
C GLY A 217 -0.75 2.39 8.62
N ASP A 218 -0.32 1.11 8.55
CA ASP A 218 -0.07 0.30 9.74
C ASP A 218 1.15 0.79 10.53
N MET A 219 1.27 0.36 11.79
CA MET A 219 2.41 0.69 12.64
C MET A 219 3.23 -0.55 13.02
N CYS A 220 4.52 -0.53 12.71
CA CYS A 220 5.46 -1.52 13.22
C CYS A 220 5.93 -1.10 14.60
N LEU A 221 5.48 -1.82 15.64
CA LEU A 221 5.84 -1.52 17.04
C LEU A 221 7.24 -2.02 17.40
N GLY A 222 7.71 -3.06 16.72
CA GLY A 222 8.99 -3.70 17.00
C GLY A 222 9.12 -5.06 16.33
N TRP A 223 9.83 -5.97 16.97
CA TRP A 223 10.26 -7.25 16.42
C TRP A 223 10.07 -8.38 17.43
N SER A 224 9.61 -9.54 16.96
CA SER A 224 9.38 -10.72 17.80
C SER A 224 9.94 -11.98 17.15
N ARG A 225 10.24 -12.99 17.96
CA ARG A 225 10.49 -14.35 17.45
C ARG A 225 9.21 -15.06 17.00
N THR A 226 8.05 -14.53 17.37
CA THR A 226 6.74 -15.08 17.01
C THR A 226 6.14 -14.32 15.85
N LYS A 227 5.74 -15.06 14.81
CA LYS A 227 5.08 -14.53 13.61
C LYS A 227 3.65 -14.04 13.94
N GLY A 228 3.20 -12.98 13.26
CA GLY A 228 1.79 -12.57 13.25
C GLY A 228 1.32 -11.73 14.45
N LYS A 229 2.22 -11.31 15.35
CA LYS A 229 1.85 -10.49 16.52
C LYS A 229 1.43 -9.07 16.12
N SER A 230 0.50 -8.51 16.91
CA SER A 230 0.02 -7.13 16.77
C SER A 230 0.32 -6.22 17.97
N THR A 231 0.87 -6.80 19.05
CA THR A 231 1.28 -6.10 20.27
C THR A 231 2.62 -6.64 20.76
N LEU A 232 3.40 -5.81 21.48
CA LEU A 232 4.67 -6.24 22.08
C LEU A 232 4.44 -6.89 23.45
N SER A 233 5.17 -7.98 23.70
CA SER A 233 5.38 -8.54 25.04
C SER A 233 6.75 -8.17 25.60
N ALA A 234 7.00 -8.46 26.87
CA ALA A 234 8.29 -8.19 27.53
C ALA A 234 9.49 -8.92 26.87
N SER A 235 9.23 -10.04 26.19
CA SER A 235 10.22 -10.83 25.46
C SER A 235 10.53 -10.33 24.05
N ASP A 236 9.81 -9.30 23.57
CA ASP A 236 9.98 -8.74 22.24
C ASP A 236 10.97 -7.57 22.25
N PHE A 237 11.37 -7.14 21.05
CA PHE A 237 12.40 -6.13 20.84
C PHE A 237 11.78 -4.87 20.22
N LYS A 238 12.18 -3.70 20.70
CA LYS A 238 11.85 -2.41 20.12
C LYS A 238 12.84 -2.06 19.01
N ALA A 239 12.49 -1.09 18.18
CA ALA A 239 13.47 -0.47 17.30
C ALA A 239 14.60 0.16 18.13
N GLY A 240 15.85 0.01 17.67
CA GLY A 240 17.05 0.47 18.37
C GLY A 240 17.68 -0.55 19.31
N ASP A 241 16.95 -1.59 19.72
CA ASP A 241 17.52 -2.69 20.53
C ASP A 241 18.59 -3.45 19.73
N LYS A 242 19.64 -3.94 20.42
CA LYS A 242 20.65 -4.79 19.79
C LYS A 242 19.99 -6.10 19.34
N ILE A 243 20.30 -6.55 18.12
CA ILE A 243 19.82 -7.83 17.63
C ILE A 243 20.70 -8.94 18.23
N PRO A 244 20.12 -9.93 18.93
CA PRO A 244 20.89 -11.06 19.43
C PRO A 244 21.62 -11.81 18.31
N SER A 245 22.88 -12.19 18.56
CA SER A 245 23.70 -12.96 17.62
C SER A 245 23.09 -14.35 17.32
N GLY A 246 23.53 -14.93 16.20
CA GLY A 246 23.14 -16.26 15.76
C GLY A 246 22.16 -16.29 14.58
N ASN A 247 21.83 -17.51 14.14
CA ASN A 247 20.96 -17.75 12.98
C ASN A 247 19.49 -17.77 13.42
N ARG A 248 18.83 -16.60 13.37
CA ARG A 248 17.47 -16.43 13.88
C ARG A 248 16.63 -15.56 12.96
N SER A 249 15.32 -15.78 13.01
CA SER A 249 14.34 -14.94 12.31
C SER A 249 13.54 -14.11 13.30
N TYR A 250 13.33 -12.84 12.97
CA TYR A 250 12.49 -11.93 13.72
C TYR A 250 11.42 -11.34 12.80
N TYR A 251 10.20 -11.23 13.31
CA TYR A 251 9.02 -10.80 12.57
C TYR A 251 8.59 -9.43 13.09
N MET A 252 8.25 -8.53 12.17
CA MET A 252 7.62 -7.25 12.53
C MET A 252 6.36 -7.51 13.37
N VAL A 253 6.26 -6.84 14.51
CA VAL A 253 5.05 -6.76 15.32
C VAL A 253 4.24 -5.58 14.80
N VAL A 254 3.08 -5.85 14.21
CA VAL A 254 2.34 -4.85 13.42
C VAL A 254 0.97 -4.60 14.02
N TYR A 255 0.78 -3.38 14.53
CA TYR A 255 -0.53 -2.87 14.89
C TYR A 255 -1.20 -2.34 13.62
N LYS A 256 -2.30 -2.97 13.23
CA LYS A 256 -3.00 -2.63 11.99
C LYS A 256 -3.87 -1.41 12.19
N GLY A 257 -4.01 -0.57 11.16
CA GLY A 257 -4.95 0.55 11.18
C GLY A 257 -6.38 0.11 11.49
N SER A 258 -6.77 -1.08 11.03
CA SER A 258 -8.08 -1.67 11.31
C SER A 258 -8.32 -2.06 12.77
N MET A 259 -7.30 -2.04 13.62
CA MET A 259 -7.41 -2.32 15.07
C MET A 259 -7.50 -1.03 15.90
N ASP A 260 -7.36 0.13 15.25
CA ASP A 260 -7.27 1.42 15.90
C ASP A 260 -8.65 2.03 16.10
N HIS A 261 -9.31 1.60 17.17
CA HIS A 261 -10.64 2.04 17.53
C HIS A 261 -10.59 3.08 18.65
N ALA A 262 -11.48 4.06 18.57
CA ALA A 262 -11.76 4.96 19.68
C ALA A 262 -12.32 4.15 20.87
N PRO A 263 -12.11 4.60 22.11
CA PRO A 263 -12.83 4.05 23.26
C PRO A 263 -14.35 4.12 23.04
N SER A 264 -15.10 3.16 23.58
CA SER A 264 -16.57 3.12 23.46
C SER A 264 -17.27 4.34 24.05
N SER A 265 -16.63 4.98 25.04
CA SER A 265 -17.08 6.23 25.64
C SER A 265 -15.87 7.05 26.09
N VAL A 266 -16.00 8.37 26.10
CA VAL A 266 -14.99 9.27 26.66
C VAL A 266 -15.12 9.27 28.18
N THR A 267 -14.11 8.75 28.89
CA THR A 267 -14.09 8.78 30.35
C THR A 267 -14.01 10.22 30.87
N THR A 268 -14.91 10.59 31.78
CA THR A 268 -14.83 11.84 32.54
C THR A 268 -14.11 11.62 33.87
N ALA A 269 -13.36 12.63 34.33
CA ALA A 269 -12.65 12.56 35.59
C ALA A 269 -13.31 13.50 36.61
N SER A 270 -14.21 12.96 37.43
CA SER A 270 -15.01 13.69 38.42
C SER A 270 -14.26 13.96 39.72
N SER A 271 -13.07 13.39 39.90
CA SER A 271 -12.17 13.68 41.02
C SER A 271 -11.60 15.12 40.99
N TYR A 272 -11.89 15.90 39.95
CA TYR A 272 -11.43 17.27 39.79
C TYR A 272 -12.57 18.16 39.30
N ASP A 273 -12.69 19.33 39.91
CA ASP A 273 -13.68 20.34 39.52
C ASP A 273 -13.24 21.04 38.22
N ARG A 274 -11.92 21.12 37.97
CA ARG A 274 -11.32 21.59 36.72
C ARG A 274 -10.07 20.82 36.34
N ILE A 275 -9.88 20.57 35.05
CA ILE A 275 -8.73 19.87 34.48
C ILE A 275 -8.18 20.70 33.32
N TYR A 276 -6.90 21.05 33.40
CA TYR A 276 -6.20 21.82 32.38
C TYR A 276 -5.22 20.93 31.63
N PHE A 277 -5.43 20.75 30.33
CA PHE A 277 -4.47 20.10 29.45
C PHE A 277 -3.60 21.14 28.76
N VAL A 278 -2.29 21.08 29.03
CA VAL A 278 -1.29 21.98 28.46
C VAL A 278 -0.47 21.22 27.43
N GLY A 279 -0.28 21.77 26.23
CA GLY A 279 0.54 21.09 25.25
C GLY A 279 0.76 21.78 23.92
N ASP A 280 1.34 21.02 23.00
CA ASP A 280 1.68 21.45 21.65
C ASP A 280 0.61 21.06 20.62
N SER A 281 1.00 20.86 19.35
CA SER A 281 0.10 20.42 18.28
C SER A 281 -0.63 19.12 18.62
N ARG A 282 -0.02 18.20 19.37
CA ARG A 282 -0.68 16.95 19.76
C ARG A 282 -1.85 17.18 20.72
N MET A 283 -1.77 18.22 21.53
CA MET A 283 -2.84 18.58 22.45
C MET A 283 -3.94 19.40 21.76
N VAL A 284 -3.57 20.22 20.77
CA VAL A 284 -4.52 20.84 19.84
C VAL A 284 -5.30 19.76 19.09
N ASP A 285 -4.60 18.77 18.52
CA ASP A 285 -5.22 17.68 17.77
C ASP A 285 -6.07 16.78 18.68
N THR A 286 -5.71 16.62 19.97
CA THR A 286 -6.55 15.92 20.95
C THR A 286 -7.89 16.65 21.15
N LYS A 287 -7.86 17.99 21.30
CA LYS A 287 -9.08 18.81 21.40
C LYS A 287 -9.93 18.68 20.13
N LEU A 288 -9.31 18.71 18.95
CA LEU A 288 -10.01 18.54 17.68
C LEU A 288 -10.65 17.14 17.55
N ALA A 289 -9.95 16.09 17.96
CA ALA A 289 -10.47 14.72 17.93
C ALA A 289 -11.65 14.51 18.89
N LEU A 290 -11.68 15.21 20.03
CA LEU A 290 -12.81 15.20 20.96
C LEU A 290 -14.01 15.97 20.41
N GLY A 291 -13.80 17.11 19.73
CA GLY A 291 -14.89 17.93 19.18
C GLY A 291 -15.89 18.31 20.26
N GLY A 292 -17.17 17.98 20.06
CA GLY A 292 -18.24 18.21 21.04
C GLY A 292 -18.18 17.33 22.29
N LEU A 293 -17.29 16.33 22.33
CA LEU A 293 -17.14 15.40 23.46
C LEU A 293 -16.17 15.89 24.55
N VAL A 294 -15.65 17.11 24.44
CA VAL A 294 -14.79 17.69 25.49
C VAL A 294 -15.59 17.81 26.79
N PRO A 295 -15.18 17.16 27.89
CA PRO A 295 -15.89 17.28 29.16
C PRO A 295 -15.95 18.72 29.65
N SER A 296 -17.06 19.11 30.29
CA SER A 296 -17.30 20.49 30.74
C SER A 296 -16.27 21.00 31.77
N ASN A 297 -15.68 20.09 32.55
CA ASN A 297 -14.63 20.40 33.51
C ASN A 297 -13.22 20.46 32.88
N VAL A 298 -13.07 20.23 31.57
CA VAL A 298 -11.78 20.21 30.86
C VAL A 298 -11.57 21.51 30.07
N GLN A 299 -10.37 22.08 30.21
CA GLN A 299 -9.90 23.20 29.40
C GLN A 299 -8.53 22.91 28.80
N PHE A 300 -8.32 23.32 27.56
CA PHE A 300 -7.05 23.18 26.85
C PHE A 300 -6.29 24.52 26.81
N VAL A 301 -5.00 24.49 27.13
CA VAL A 301 -4.03 25.57 26.96
C VAL A 301 -2.93 25.04 26.04
N ALA A 302 -3.19 25.09 24.74
CA ALA A 302 -2.33 24.44 23.76
C ALA A 302 -2.20 25.24 22.47
N LYS A 303 -1.02 25.17 21.84
CA LYS A 303 -0.74 25.82 20.57
C LYS A 303 0.17 24.97 19.70
N GLY A 304 -0.13 24.92 18.40
CA GLY A 304 0.62 24.13 17.43
C GLY A 304 2.10 24.51 17.36
N GLN A 305 2.96 23.50 17.16
CA GLN A 305 4.41 23.63 16.96
C GLN A 305 5.18 24.23 18.16
N GLN A 306 4.55 24.39 19.32
CA GLN A 306 5.18 25.05 20.46
C GLN A 306 5.94 24.10 21.38
N GLY A 307 6.86 24.68 22.16
CA GLY A 307 7.67 24.01 23.19
C GLY A 307 7.84 24.89 24.44
N LEU A 308 8.95 24.73 25.15
CA LEU A 308 9.18 25.38 26.45
C LEU A 308 9.19 26.91 26.36
N SER A 309 9.77 27.47 25.30
CA SER A 309 9.88 28.93 25.12
C SER A 309 8.51 29.60 25.11
N TRP A 310 7.57 29.09 24.31
CA TRP A 310 6.20 29.56 24.29
C TRP A 310 5.49 29.36 25.63
N PHE A 311 5.70 28.22 26.28
CA PHE A 311 5.06 27.98 27.56
C PHE A 311 5.55 29.00 28.61
N LYS A 312 6.84 29.35 28.61
CA LYS A 312 7.39 30.42 29.47
C LYS A 312 6.80 31.80 29.18
N SER A 313 6.71 32.19 27.91
CA SER A 313 6.31 33.55 27.53
C SER A 313 4.80 33.78 27.57
N THR A 314 4.03 32.77 27.20
CA THR A 314 2.60 32.88 26.87
C THR A 314 1.75 31.81 27.56
N GLY A 315 2.05 30.52 27.33
CA GLY A 315 1.17 29.43 27.76
C GLY A 315 0.98 29.35 29.27
N TYR A 316 2.01 29.63 30.06
CA TYR A 316 1.90 29.68 31.52
C TYR A 316 1.04 30.85 32.01
N LYS A 317 1.08 32.01 31.35
CA LYS A 317 0.22 33.16 31.69
C LYS A 317 -1.25 32.83 31.43
N GLU A 318 -1.55 32.18 30.30
CA GLU A 318 -2.90 31.71 29.97
C GLU A 318 -3.41 30.68 30.99
N LEU A 319 -2.58 29.69 31.32
CA LEU A 319 -2.89 28.70 32.34
C LEU A 319 -3.14 29.36 33.70
N LEU A 320 -2.24 30.24 34.15
CA LEU A 320 -2.35 30.91 35.43
C LEU A 320 -3.63 31.75 35.52
N ARG A 321 -3.98 32.47 34.44
CA ARG A 321 -5.24 33.24 34.35
C ARG A 321 -6.47 32.33 34.43
N ALA A 322 -6.44 31.17 33.81
CA ALA A 322 -7.55 30.22 33.89
C ALA A 322 -7.69 29.62 35.29
N VAL A 323 -6.57 29.23 35.89
CA VAL A 323 -6.49 28.68 37.24
C VAL A 323 -6.91 29.69 38.31
N SER A 324 -6.48 30.94 38.22
CA SER A 324 -6.74 31.98 39.23
C SER A 324 -8.19 32.45 39.27
N LYS A 325 -8.96 32.26 38.18
CA LYS A 325 -10.40 32.55 38.12
C LYS A 325 -11.26 31.55 38.89
N GLN A 326 -10.70 30.40 39.25
CA GLN A 326 -11.44 29.37 39.99
C GLN A 326 -11.24 29.55 41.50
N SER A 327 -12.22 29.12 42.30
CA SER A 327 -12.11 29.10 43.76
C SER A 327 -10.81 28.43 44.22
N ARG A 328 -10.17 28.97 45.26
CA ARG A 328 -8.94 28.40 45.83
C ARG A 328 -9.14 27.00 46.40
N THR A 329 -10.35 26.65 46.84
CA THR A 329 -10.69 25.32 47.36
C THR A 329 -11.00 24.30 46.28
N ALA A 330 -11.35 24.73 45.06
CA ALA A 330 -11.64 23.82 43.96
C ALA A 330 -10.45 22.89 43.67
N ARG A 331 -10.70 21.59 43.51
CA ARG A 331 -9.71 20.57 43.16
C ARG A 331 -9.37 20.71 41.68
N LYS A 332 -8.12 21.03 41.36
CA LYS A 332 -7.68 21.26 39.98
C LYS A 332 -6.60 20.26 39.58
N ALA A 333 -6.67 19.73 38.37
CA ALA A 333 -5.58 18.98 37.77
C ALA A 333 -4.94 19.78 36.63
N VAL A 334 -3.62 19.75 36.52
CA VAL A 334 -2.89 20.29 35.37
C VAL A 334 -2.08 19.17 34.75
N VAL A 335 -2.40 18.80 33.52
CA VAL A 335 -1.73 17.75 32.74
C VAL A 335 -0.87 18.40 31.67
N VAL A 336 0.44 18.30 31.80
CA VAL A 336 1.40 18.85 30.83
C VAL A 336 1.84 17.77 29.85
N ASN A 337 1.73 18.05 28.55
CA ASN A 337 2.30 17.25 27.46
C ASN A 337 3.05 18.17 26.48
N LEU A 338 4.30 18.46 26.82
CA LEU A 338 5.23 19.26 26.02
C LEU A 338 6.57 18.53 25.92
N GLY A 339 7.38 18.92 24.94
CA GLY A 339 8.76 18.41 24.77
C GLY A 339 9.05 17.81 23.41
N VAL A 340 8.03 17.40 22.63
CA VAL A 340 8.28 16.75 21.32
C VAL A 340 8.94 17.68 20.31
N ASN A 341 8.75 19.00 20.45
CA ASN A 341 9.32 20.01 19.56
C ASN A 341 10.72 20.46 19.95
N ASP A 342 11.18 20.11 21.15
CA ASP A 342 12.44 20.57 21.74
C ASP A 342 13.04 19.49 22.67
N LEU A 343 13.11 18.26 22.16
CA LEU A 343 13.57 17.04 22.88
C LEU A 343 14.99 17.16 23.48
N GLY A 344 15.82 18.05 22.95
CA GLY A 344 17.16 18.33 23.50
C GLY A 344 17.14 19.18 24.78
N ASN A 345 16.00 19.74 25.18
CA ASN A 345 15.91 20.76 26.22
C ASN A 345 15.42 20.22 27.58
N ALA A 346 15.59 18.93 27.84
CA ALA A 346 15.00 18.26 29.00
C ALA A 346 15.38 18.89 30.35
N ASP A 347 16.61 19.38 30.51
CA ASP A 347 17.07 20.04 31.73
C ASP A 347 16.33 21.35 32.00
N ALA A 348 16.15 22.21 31.00
CA ALA A 348 15.40 23.45 31.18
C ALA A 348 13.91 23.20 31.45
N TYR A 349 13.36 22.11 30.89
CA TYR A 349 12.01 21.65 31.25
C TYR A 349 11.95 21.26 32.72
N VAL A 350 12.90 20.46 33.22
CA VAL A 350 12.94 20.08 34.65
C VAL A 350 12.93 21.31 35.55
N THR A 351 13.86 22.24 35.33
CA THR A 351 13.97 23.45 36.16
C THR A 351 12.69 24.28 36.13
N TYR A 352 12.14 24.54 34.94
CA TYR A 352 10.95 25.38 34.84
C TYR A 352 9.69 24.70 35.39
N MET A 353 9.56 23.39 35.18
CA MET A 353 8.40 22.62 35.63
C MET A 353 8.36 22.50 37.17
N GLN A 354 9.51 22.46 37.85
CA GLN A 354 9.56 22.56 39.32
C GLN A 354 9.00 23.90 39.81
N THR A 355 9.40 25.00 39.17
CA THR A 355 8.92 26.35 39.48
C THR A 355 7.40 26.47 39.30
N ILE A 356 6.85 26.03 38.17
CA ILE A 356 5.40 26.11 37.96
C ILE A 356 4.63 25.22 38.94
N ALA A 357 5.14 24.03 39.28
CA ALA A 357 4.47 23.13 40.22
C ALA A 357 4.38 23.76 41.61
N LYS A 358 5.46 24.40 42.09
CA LYS A 358 5.47 25.16 43.34
C LYS A 358 4.47 26.32 43.32
N ASN A 359 4.37 27.03 42.20
CA ASN A 359 3.47 28.17 42.06
C ASN A 359 1.99 27.74 42.00
N LEU A 360 1.68 26.71 41.19
CA LEU A 360 0.31 26.23 40.99
C LEU A 360 -0.23 25.44 42.18
N LYS A 361 0.65 24.86 43.02
CA LYS A 361 0.24 24.25 44.31
C LYS A 361 -0.56 25.23 45.17
N ARG A 362 -0.24 26.53 45.12
CA ARG A 362 -0.95 27.60 45.85
C ARG A 362 -2.42 27.72 45.45
N TYR A 363 -2.77 27.28 44.24
CA TYR A 363 -4.13 27.32 43.68
C TYR A 363 -4.85 25.97 43.80
N ASN A 364 -4.39 25.08 44.68
CA ASN A 364 -4.91 23.72 44.86
C ASN A 364 -4.84 22.87 43.56
N CYS A 365 -3.79 23.07 42.75
CA CYS A 365 -3.51 22.25 41.59
C CYS A 365 -2.69 21.01 41.96
N LYS A 366 -3.15 19.84 41.52
CA LYS A 366 -2.33 18.63 41.40
C LYS A 366 -1.72 18.58 40.00
N MET A 367 -0.41 18.36 39.96
CA MET A 367 0.37 18.41 38.73
C MET A 367 0.62 17.02 38.16
N TYR A 368 0.43 16.87 36.86
CA TYR A 368 0.63 15.63 36.10
C TYR A 368 1.49 15.89 34.88
N TYR A 369 2.44 15.00 34.62
CA TYR A 369 3.24 15.04 33.41
C TYR A 369 2.88 13.85 32.55
N LEU A 370 2.23 14.11 31.42
CA LEU A 370 1.95 13.12 30.40
C LEU A 370 3.21 12.91 29.57
N SER A 371 3.68 11.66 29.51
CA SER A 371 4.86 11.30 28.73
C SER A 371 4.79 11.88 27.32
N VAL A 372 5.90 12.35 26.78
CA VAL A 372 6.00 12.63 25.34
C VAL A 372 5.73 11.31 24.63
N ASN A 373 4.62 11.25 23.89
CA ASN A 373 4.14 10.03 23.26
C ASN A 373 5.01 9.64 22.05
N PRO A 374 4.95 8.37 21.61
CA PRO A 374 5.90 7.83 20.66
C PRO A 374 5.88 8.57 19.33
N VAL A 375 6.99 8.47 18.62
CA VAL A 375 7.15 8.86 17.22
C VAL A 375 7.61 7.65 16.43
N ASN A 376 7.43 7.70 15.11
CA ASN A 376 8.08 6.76 14.20
C ASN A 376 9.20 7.47 13.44
N THR A 377 10.46 7.26 13.83
CA THR A 377 11.62 7.96 13.24
C THR A 377 11.72 7.71 11.74
N ALA A 378 11.44 6.47 11.31
CA ALA A 378 11.52 6.12 9.89
C ALA A 378 10.44 6.83 9.07
N MET A 379 9.23 6.99 9.60
CA MET A 379 8.14 7.72 8.95
C MET A 379 8.42 9.22 8.91
N ILE A 380 8.91 9.81 10.00
CA ILE A 380 9.31 11.23 10.06
C ILE A 380 10.35 11.53 8.98
N LYS A 381 11.42 10.72 8.90
CA LYS A 381 12.45 10.86 7.86
C LYS A 381 11.86 10.73 6.47
N LYS A 382 10.96 9.77 6.24
CA LYS A 382 10.32 9.57 4.95
C LYS A 382 9.42 10.74 4.56
N ALA A 383 8.75 11.36 5.52
CA ALA A 383 7.89 12.53 5.31
C ALA A 383 8.68 13.83 5.10
N GLY A 384 10.01 13.81 5.22
CA GLY A 384 10.84 15.03 5.15
C GLY A 384 10.65 15.96 6.35
N ALA A 385 10.06 15.47 7.45
CA ALA A 385 9.89 16.24 8.67
C ALA A 385 11.18 16.23 9.51
N GLY A 386 11.40 17.28 10.32
CA GLY A 386 12.66 17.53 11.04
C GLY A 386 13.16 16.39 11.95
N ASN A 387 14.40 16.52 12.46
CA ASN A 387 15.15 15.46 13.16
C ASN A 387 14.60 15.11 14.56
N ARG A 388 13.47 14.39 14.61
CA ARG A 388 12.92 13.78 15.84
C ARG A 388 13.02 12.27 15.75
N THR A 389 13.49 11.64 16.83
CA THR A 389 13.67 10.19 16.91
C THR A 389 13.01 9.61 18.16
N GLN A 390 12.60 8.34 18.10
CA GLN A 390 12.05 7.66 19.28
C GLN A 390 13.07 7.58 20.42
N ALA A 391 14.37 7.44 20.11
CA ALA A 391 15.42 7.45 21.12
C ALA A 391 15.51 8.78 21.88
N GLN A 392 15.35 9.92 21.20
CA GLN A 392 15.27 11.22 21.86
C GLN A 392 14.03 11.34 22.75
N VAL A 393 12.88 10.82 22.30
CA VAL A 393 11.66 10.76 23.12
C VAL A 393 11.88 9.93 24.39
N ASP A 394 12.53 8.77 24.27
CA ASP A 394 12.84 7.89 25.41
C ASP A 394 13.80 8.57 26.40
N ALA A 395 14.84 9.25 25.90
CA ALA A 395 15.79 9.99 26.73
C ALA A 395 15.12 11.16 27.47
N PHE A 396 14.30 11.96 26.77
CA PHE A 396 13.54 13.06 27.35
C PHE A 396 12.59 12.57 28.45
N ASN A 397 11.79 11.54 28.15
CA ASN A 397 10.86 10.95 29.12
C ASN A 397 11.58 10.38 30.34
N THR A 398 12.73 9.74 30.16
CA THR A 398 13.55 9.20 31.26
C THR A 398 13.99 10.32 32.19
N LYS A 399 14.47 11.43 31.64
CA LYS A 399 14.89 12.61 32.44
C LYS A 399 13.71 13.21 33.20
N ILE A 400 12.59 13.48 32.52
CA ILE A 400 11.38 14.02 33.14
C ILE A 400 10.86 13.12 34.27
N TYR A 401 10.78 11.81 34.02
CA TYR A 401 10.29 10.85 35.02
C TYR A 401 11.18 10.86 36.27
N ARG A 402 12.49 10.71 36.10
CA ARG A 402 13.45 10.66 37.20
C ARG A 402 13.44 11.95 38.02
N SER A 403 13.50 13.10 37.35
CA SER A 403 13.68 14.39 38.02
C SER A 403 12.40 15.03 38.54
N LEU A 404 11.23 14.77 37.94
CA LEU A 404 9.98 15.45 38.30
C LEU A 404 8.94 14.52 38.93
N CYS A 405 8.95 13.23 38.57
CA CYS A 405 7.81 12.36 38.82
C CYS A 405 8.08 11.18 39.74
N SER A 406 9.35 10.93 40.09
CA SER A 406 9.77 9.81 40.92
C SER A 406 10.16 10.26 42.34
N GLY A 407 10.14 9.33 43.30
CA GLY A 407 10.49 9.61 44.69
C GLY A 407 9.37 10.20 45.55
N ARG A 408 9.67 10.41 46.84
CA ARG A 408 8.73 10.93 47.85
C ARG A 408 8.38 12.40 47.61
N ASN A 409 9.35 13.21 47.19
CA ASN A 409 9.20 14.66 46.97
C ASN A 409 8.91 15.04 45.52
N ARG A 410 8.28 14.14 44.75
CA ARG A 410 7.94 14.38 43.34
C ARG A 410 7.06 15.61 43.17
N SER A 411 7.36 16.42 42.15
CA SER A 411 6.59 17.61 41.79
C SER A 411 5.38 17.28 40.92
N PHE A 412 5.44 16.17 40.18
CA PHE A 412 4.40 15.71 39.26
C PHE A 412 4.06 14.25 39.51
N ARG A 413 2.85 13.85 39.12
CA ARG A 413 2.49 12.45 38.90
C ARG A 413 2.69 12.11 37.43
N TYR A 414 3.31 10.97 37.14
CA TYR A 414 3.60 10.57 35.76
C TYR A 414 2.42 9.83 35.13
N ILE A 415 2.03 10.21 33.92
CA ILE A 415 1.07 9.47 33.09
C ILE A 415 1.85 8.86 31.93
N ASN A 416 2.12 7.55 31.99
CA ASN A 416 2.98 6.85 31.05
C ASN A 416 2.20 6.25 29.85
N THR A 417 1.65 7.11 29.00
CA THR A 417 0.99 6.68 27.76
C THR A 417 2.01 6.21 26.71
N CYS A 418 3.24 6.72 26.73
CA CYS A 418 4.28 6.36 25.77
C CYS A 418 4.59 4.86 25.78
N THR A 419 4.84 4.30 26.98
CA THR A 419 5.06 2.85 27.12
C THR A 419 3.82 2.05 26.75
N ASN A 420 2.62 2.56 27.07
CA ASN A 420 1.37 1.89 26.74
C ASN A 420 1.18 1.79 25.22
N LEU A 421 1.35 2.89 24.48
CA LEU A 421 1.21 2.96 23.03
C LEU A 421 2.28 2.14 22.31
N LEU A 422 3.54 2.16 22.77
CA LEU A 422 4.59 1.30 22.20
C LEU A 422 4.24 -0.19 22.33
N LYS A 423 3.56 -0.60 23.42
CA LYS A 423 3.18 -2.00 23.63
C LYS A 423 1.89 -2.39 22.93
N LYS A 424 0.85 -1.57 23.06
CA LYS A 424 -0.53 -1.88 22.66
C LYS A 424 -0.91 -1.37 21.28
N GLY A 425 -0.14 -0.41 20.75
CA GLY A 425 -0.32 0.10 19.40
C GLY A 425 -0.90 1.50 19.32
N TRP A 426 -0.49 2.18 18.25
CA TRP A 426 -0.89 3.53 17.86
C TRP A 426 -0.78 3.65 16.34
N ILE A 427 -1.52 4.59 15.75
CA ILE A 427 -1.46 4.86 14.30
C ILE A 427 -1.10 6.31 14.07
N SER A 428 -0.19 6.55 13.12
CA SER A 428 0.03 7.89 12.59
C SER A 428 -0.91 8.09 11.40
N ASN A 429 -1.95 8.91 11.56
CA ASN A 429 -2.85 9.25 10.48
C ASN A 429 -3.56 10.55 10.87
N ARG A 430 -2.85 11.68 10.77
CA ARG A 430 -3.33 12.95 11.33
C ARG A 430 -4.71 13.32 10.79
N HIS A 431 -5.66 13.59 11.68
CA HIS A 431 -7.07 13.87 11.38
C HIS A 431 -7.79 12.78 10.56
N ASN A 432 -7.24 11.56 10.56
CA ASN A 432 -7.64 10.46 9.68
C ASN A 432 -7.56 10.79 8.16
N ALA A 433 -6.73 11.76 7.77
CA ALA A 433 -6.65 12.30 6.42
C ALA A 433 -5.60 11.63 5.50
N GLY A 434 -5.06 10.48 5.89
CA GLY A 434 -3.96 9.80 5.18
C GLY A 434 -2.59 10.46 5.39
N ILE A 435 -2.45 11.28 6.43
CA ILE A 435 -1.20 12.00 6.75
C ILE A 435 -0.37 11.14 7.69
N TYR A 436 0.53 10.35 7.10
CA TYR A 436 1.40 9.37 7.76
C TYR A 436 2.78 9.96 8.11
N ASP A 437 2.81 10.99 8.96
CA ASP A 437 4.03 11.75 9.26
C ASP A 437 4.91 11.15 10.36
N GLY A 438 4.44 10.11 11.06
CA GLY A 438 5.15 9.47 12.17
C GLY A 438 5.20 10.31 13.45
N LEU A 439 4.53 11.46 13.50
CA LEU A 439 4.57 12.40 14.62
C LEU A 439 3.19 12.59 15.24
N HIS A 440 2.17 12.79 14.40
CA HIS A 440 0.79 13.00 14.79
C HIS A 440 -0.03 11.72 14.62
N TYR A 441 -1.12 11.63 15.36
CA TYR A 441 -1.89 10.40 15.51
C TYR A 441 -3.21 10.42 14.75
N SER A 442 -3.80 9.25 14.57
CA SER A 442 -5.22 9.13 14.24
C SER A 442 -6.10 9.71 15.36
N ASN A 443 -7.36 10.04 15.02
CA ASN A 443 -8.32 10.50 16.02
C ASN A 443 -8.54 9.43 17.10
N ALA A 444 -8.64 8.15 16.71
CA ALA A 444 -8.79 7.03 17.64
C ALA A 444 -7.62 6.93 18.63
N THR A 445 -6.39 7.09 18.16
CA THR A 445 -5.20 7.10 19.03
C THR A 445 -5.21 8.30 19.97
N TYR A 446 -5.58 9.51 19.51
CA TYR A 446 -5.75 10.68 20.41
C TYR A 446 -6.79 10.43 21.50
N LEU A 447 -7.95 9.85 21.15
CA LEU A 447 -9.01 9.53 22.11
C LEU A 447 -8.57 8.46 23.13
N LYS A 448 -7.79 7.45 22.72
CA LYS A 448 -7.17 6.48 23.64
C LYS A 448 -6.20 7.14 24.62
N ILE A 449 -5.39 8.09 24.16
CA ILE A 449 -4.46 8.85 25.02
C ILE A 449 -5.26 9.64 26.05
N PHE A 450 -6.28 10.38 25.60
CA PHE A 450 -7.14 11.16 26.48
C PHE A 450 -7.84 10.27 27.52
N ASP A 451 -8.47 9.19 27.10
CA ASP A 451 -9.15 8.23 27.98
C ASP A 451 -8.19 7.63 29.03
N TYR A 452 -6.97 7.28 28.63
CA TYR A 452 -5.93 6.82 29.56
C TYR A 452 -5.60 7.88 30.61
N CYS A 453 -5.47 9.16 30.21
CA CYS A 453 -5.24 10.27 31.14
C CYS A 453 -6.40 10.38 32.13
N MET A 454 -7.64 10.41 31.66
CA MET A 454 -8.82 10.58 32.51
C MET A 454 -8.99 9.42 33.51
N LYS A 455 -8.77 8.17 33.07
CA LYS A 455 -8.74 7.00 33.95
C LYS A 455 -7.62 7.09 35.01
N THR A 456 -6.48 7.67 34.65
CA THR A 456 -5.38 7.89 35.61
C THR A 456 -5.72 8.98 36.62
N LEU A 457 -6.37 10.06 36.20
CA LEU A 457 -6.83 11.14 37.09
C LEU A 457 -7.87 10.64 38.10
N ASN A 458 -8.76 9.73 37.71
CA ASN A 458 -9.74 9.15 38.64
C ASN A 458 -9.13 8.29 39.75
N ARG A 459 -7.92 7.75 39.54
CA ARG A 459 -7.26 6.85 40.48
C ARG A 459 -6.41 7.56 41.54
N GLY A 460 -6.22 8.87 41.47
CA GLY A 460 -5.33 9.58 42.40
C GLY A 460 -5.76 10.98 42.75
#